data_AF-A0A6B9FES8-F1
#
_entry.id   AF-A0A6B9FES8-F1
#
_cell.length_a   1.000
_cell.length_b   1.000
_cell.length_c   1.000
_cell.angle_alpha   90.00
_cell.angle_beta   90.00
_cell.angle_gamma   90.00
#
_symmetry.space_group_name_H-M   'P 1'
#
loop_
_entity.id
_entity.type
_entity.pdbx_description
1 polymer ?
#
loop_
_entity_poly.entity_id
_entity_poly.type
_entity_poly.pdbx_seq_one_letter_code
_entity_poly.pdbx_strand_id
1 'polypeptide(L)' 'MDEDDYHGRFDPLWYDRAEPDLPPGLLLNVAAYLFLILMAAVVVAAHVYWMPDRVWCWVSRRIQRGGAVGGNRF' A
#
# COMPACT_ATOMS: atom_id res chain seq x y z
N MET A 1 23.70 51.18 10.41
CA MET A 1 23.55 50.76 8.99
C MET A 1 23.45 49.27 9.12
N ASP A 2 22.20 48.80 9.19
CA ASP A 2 21.84 47.45 9.61
C ASP A 2 21.08 46.85 8.43
N GLU A 3 21.84 46.25 7.52
CA GLU A 3 21.36 45.71 6.24
C GLU A 3 21.13 44.19 6.30
N ASP A 4 20.89 43.62 7.49
CA ASP A 4 20.82 42.16 7.67
C ASP A 4 19.39 41.58 7.79
N ASP A 5 18.34 42.37 7.55
CA ASP A 5 16.94 41.95 7.84
C ASP A 5 16.01 41.89 6.60
N TYR A 6 16.57 41.60 5.42
CA TYR A 6 15.80 41.48 4.17
C TYR A 6 15.84 40.11 3.48
N HIS A 7 16.57 39.14 4.02
CA HIS A 7 16.72 37.81 3.40
C HIS A 7 15.59 36.81 3.71
N GLY A 8 14.64 37.14 4.60
CA GLY A 8 13.50 36.27 4.91
C GLY A 8 12.27 36.47 4.02
N ARG A 9 12.23 37.53 3.20
CA ARG A 9 11.00 37.97 2.51
C ARG A 9 10.81 37.39 1.10
N PHE A 10 11.82 36.71 0.57
CA PHE A 10 11.86 36.15 -0.78
C PHE A 10 12.39 34.70 -0.75
N ASP A 11 11.83 33.85 0.10
CA ASP A 11 12.00 32.41 -0.08
C ASP A 11 11.15 32.00 -1.30
N PRO A 12 11.73 31.67 -2.47
CA PRO A 12 10.95 31.40 -3.70
C PRO A 12 10.00 30.20 -3.57
N LEU A 13 10.17 29.37 -2.54
CA LEU A 13 9.29 28.24 -2.20
C LEU A 13 8.19 28.62 -1.20
N TRP A 14 7.99 29.90 -0.87
CA TRP A 14 7.00 30.30 0.12
C TRP A 14 5.56 29.92 -0.25
N TYR A 15 5.25 29.83 -1.55
CA TYR A 15 3.96 29.37 -2.08
C TYR A 15 3.79 27.84 -2.07
N ASP A 16 4.89 27.08 -1.99
CA ASP A 16 4.88 25.61 -2.02
C ASP A 16 4.71 25.00 -0.62
N ARG A 17 4.81 25.85 0.41
CA ARG A 17 4.35 25.49 1.75
C ARG A 17 2.83 25.44 1.71
N ALA A 18 2.29 24.26 1.43
CA ALA A 18 0.88 23.96 1.70
C ALA A 18 0.57 24.42 3.12
N GLU A 19 -0.33 25.42 3.25
CA GLU A 19 -0.72 25.99 4.54
C GLU A 19 -1.13 24.84 5.48
N PRO A 20 -0.30 24.49 6.48
CA PRO A 20 -0.52 23.29 7.29
C PRO A 20 -1.75 23.43 8.19
N ASP A 21 -2.27 24.65 8.31
CA ASP A 21 -3.36 25.02 9.21
C ASP A 21 -4.74 24.99 8.54
N LEU A 22 -4.79 24.85 7.20
CA LEU A 22 -6.04 24.69 6.48
C LEU A 22 -6.42 23.19 6.47
N PRO A 23 -7.61 22.82 6.98
CA PRO A 23 -8.08 21.45 6.85
C PRO A 23 -8.14 21.09 5.36
N PRO A 24 -7.64 19.89 4.97
CA PRO A 24 -7.66 19.48 3.58
C PRO A 24 -9.10 19.59 3.06
N GLY A 25 -9.25 20.25 1.91
CA GLY A 25 -10.56 20.45 1.31
C GLY A 25 -11.31 19.12 1.21
N LEU A 26 -12.64 19.14 1.43
CA LEU A 26 -13.48 17.95 1.47
C LEU A 26 -13.25 17.01 0.27
N LEU A 27 -13.04 17.59 -0.92
CA LEU A 27 -12.73 16.86 -2.15
C LEU A 27 -11.42 16.07 -2.05
N LEU A 28 -10.36 16.68 -1.50
CA LEU A 28 -9.05 16.06 -1.34
C LEU A 28 -9.13 14.90 -0.33
N ASN A 29 -9.88 15.08 0.75
CA ASN A 29 -10.08 14.05 1.75
C ASN A 29 -10.86 12.85 1.18
N VAL A 30 -11.94 13.12 0.43
CA VAL A 30 -12.70 12.07 -0.27
C VAL A 30 -11.83 11.34 -1.29
N ALA A 31 -11.02 12.06 -2.08
CA ALA A 31 -10.10 11.47 -3.04
C ALA A 31 -9.05 10.57 -2.36
N ALA A 32 -8.51 11.00 -1.22
CA ALA A 32 -7.57 10.19 -0.44
C ALA A 32 -8.21 8.89 0.07
N TYR A 33 -9.43 8.95 0.61
CA TYR A 33 -10.14 7.74 1.05
C TYR A 33 -10.48 6.80 -0.12
N LEU A 34 -10.95 7.34 -1.25
CA LEU A 34 -11.21 6.53 -2.44
C LEU A 34 -9.95 5.82 -2.95
N PHE A 35 -8.81 6.51 -2.94
CA PHE A 35 -7.53 5.92 -3.30
C PHE A 35 -7.13 4.78 -2.36
N LEU A 36 -7.30 4.96 -1.04
CA LEU A 36 -7.02 3.91 -0.06
C LEU A 36 -7.93 2.68 -0.25
N ILE A 37 -9.22 2.91 -0.50
CA ILE A 37 -10.19 1.83 -0.77
C ILE A 37 -9.79 1.08 -2.05
N LEU A 38 -9.40 1.80 -3.11
CA LEU A 38 -8.96 1.19 -4.37
C LEU A 38 -7.73 0.31 -4.17
N MET A 39 -6.72 0.80 -3.42
CA MET A 39 -5.52 0.02 -3.13
C MET A 39 -5.83 -1.22 -2.30
N ALA A 40 -6.69 -1.10 -1.29
CA ALA A 40 -7.14 -2.25 -0.52
C ALA A 40 -7.87 -3.28 -1.40
N ALA A 41 -8.73 -2.82 -2.31
CA ALA A 41 -9.44 -3.68 -3.25
C ALA A 41 -8.49 -4.43 -4.18
N VAL A 42 -7.45 -3.78 -4.70
CA VAL A 42 -6.42 -4.41 -5.54
C VAL A 42 -5.67 -5.49 -4.77
N VAL A 43 -5.26 -5.23 -3.53
CA VAL A 43 -4.56 -6.22 -2.69
C VAL A 43 -5.46 -7.42 -2.40
N VAL A 44 -6.73 -7.18 -2.06
CA VAL A 44 -7.70 -8.24 -1.83
C VAL A 44 -7.93 -9.06 -3.10
N ALA A 45 -8.12 -8.40 -4.24
CA ALA A 45 -8.31 -9.06 -5.53
C ALA A 45 -7.08 -9.92 -5.91
N ALA A 46 -5.87 -9.41 -5.71
CA ALA A 46 -4.64 -10.16 -5.93
C ALA A 46 -4.55 -11.38 -5.00
N HIS A 47 -4.94 -11.24 -3.72
CA HIS A 47 -4.98 -12.36 -2.79
C HIS A 47 -6.01 -13.43 -3.16
N VAL A 48 -7.22 -13.02 -3.56
CA VAL A 48 -8.26 -13.93 -4.02
C VAL A 48 -7.82 -14.62 -5.31
N TYR A 49 -7.17 -13.91 -6.24
CA TYR A 49 -6.64 -14.50 -7.47
C TYR A 49 -5.52 -15.51 -7.20
N TRP A 50 -4.69 -15.29 -6.18
CA TRP A 50 -3.59 -16.20 -5.81
C TRP A 50 -4.01 -17.33 -4.88
N MET A 51 -5.21 -17.28 -4.30
CA MET A 51 -5.71 -18.32 -3.39
C MET A 51 -5.82 -19.70 -4.07
N PRO A 52 -6.38 -19.86 -5.28
CA PRO A 52 -6.46 -21.14 -5.96
C PRO A 52 -5.10 -21.81 -6.12
N ASP A 53 -4.09 -21.07 -6.57
CA ASP A 53 -2.72 -21.59 -6.75
C ASP A 53 -2.09 -22.00 -5.43
N ARG A 54 -2.29 -21.21 -4.37
CA ARG A 54 -1.80 -21.57 -3.03
C ARG A 54 -2.50 -22.80 -2.46
N VAL A 55 -3.81 -22.93 -2.64
CA VAL A 55 -4.58 -24.10 -2.24
C VAL A 55 -4.11 -25.32 -3.03
N TRP A 56 -3.92 -25.19 -4.34
CA TRP A 56 -3.41 -26.26 -5.20
C TRP A 56 -2.00 -26.73 -4.77
N CYS A 57 -1.10 -25.77 -4.51
CA CYS A 57 0.25 -26.06 -4.01
C CYS A 57 0.28 -26.63 -2.58
N TRP A 58 -0.71 -26.32 -1.75
CA TRP A 58 -0.83 -26.88 -0.41
C TRP A 58 -1.36 -28.31 -0.45
N VAL A 59 -2.40 -28.55 -1.25
CA VAL A 59 -2.98 -29.89 -1.46
C VAL A 59 -1.97 -30.82 -2.12
N SER A 60 -1.26 -30.38 -3.15
CA SER A 60 -0.23 -31.20 -3.82
C SER A 60 0.91 -31.59 -2.87
N ARG A 61 1.39 -30.65 -2.04
CA ARG A 61 2.37 -30.95 -0.98
C ARG A 61 1.84 -31.92 0.06
N ARG A 62 0.55 -31.84 0.40
CA ARG A 62 -0.10 -32.77 1.34
C ARG A 62 -0.21 -34.18 0.75
N ILE A 63 -0.54 -34.30 -0.53
CA ILE A 63 -0.60 -35.59 -1.24
C ILE A 63 0.79 -36.21 -1.37
N GLN A 64 1.82 -35.45 -1.71
CA GLN A 64 3.21 -35.95 -1.76
C GLN A 64 3.69 -36.46 -0.40
N ARG A 65 3.37 -35.76 0.68
CA ARG A 65 3.70 -36.20 2.05
C ARG A 65 2.86 -37.40 2.51
N GLY A 66 1.61 -37.51 2.09
CA GLY A 66 0.75 -38.67 2.36
C GLY A 66 1.16 -39.92 1.56
N GLY A 67 1.62 -39.74 0.32
CA GLY A 67 2.15 -40.82 -0.53
C GLY A 67 3.49 -41.37 -0.06
N ALA A 68 4.34 -40.52 0.53
CA ALA A 68 5.60 -40.96 1.15
C ALA A 68 5.41 -41.85 2.39
N VAL A 69 4.22 -41.84 3.02
CA VAL A 69 3.87 -42.75 4.13
C VAL A 69 3.25 -44.07 3.63
N GLY A 70 2.81 -44.13 2.37
CA GLY A 70 2.25 -45.33 1.74
C GLY A 70 3.23 -46.15 0.89
N GLY A 71 4.41 -45.59 0.57
CA GLY A 71 5.43 -46.21 -0.28
C GLY A 71 6.36 -47.20 0.44
N ASN A 72 5.86 -47.97 1.40
CA ASN A 72 6.64 -49.05 2.01
C ASN A 72 5.75 -50.24 2.41
N ARG A 73 5.21 -50.92 1.40
CA ARG A 73 4.78 -52.32 1.54
C ARG A 73 5.25 -53.06 0.29
N PHE A 74 6.35 -53.79 0.50
CA PHE A 74 6.63 -55.05 -0.18
C PHE A 74 5.39 -55.96 -0.12
#